data_AF-A0AAJ0LTQ4-F1
#
_entry.id   AF-A0AAJ0LTQ4-F1
#
_cell.length_a   1.000
_cell.length_b   1.000
_cell.length_c   1.000
_cell.angle_alpha   90.00
_cell.angle_beta   90.00
_cell.angle_gamma   90.00
#
_symmetry.space_group_name_H-M   'P 1'
#
loop_
_entity.id
_entity.type
_entity.pdbx_description
1 polymer ?
#
loop_
_entity_poly.entity_id
_entity_poly.type
_entity_poly.pdbx_seq_one_letter_code
_entity_poly.pdbx_strand_id
1 'polypeptide(L)'
;MREDIEKYLAATSEATAKAVATGTGLPHLDVTKELNRMLGEALVEREKRAGGGNEYVYWLARAPRPATPTGDAPPAAAAPALVSVGPVDDSVEPNFGVVDVARIIADLRAEVERLTAERDAAQQRADTWRANTAALEARIDELTLGPVGARAPLFVTVGRYCKPKRHTSLEKAQRRGNALVRSEKESEVLVLEPVGRIVRGIEWMPR
;
A
#
# COMPACT_ATOMS: atom_id res chain seq x y z
N MET A 1 20.44 -10.00 -19.63
CA MET A 1 19.46 -9.75 -18.54
C MET A 1 18.50 -8.63 -18.89
N ARG A 2 18.96 -7.38 -19.09
CA ARG A 2 18.10 -6.27 -19.54
C ARG A 2 17.36 -6.60 -20.85
N GLU A 3 18.12 -7.03 -21.86
CA GLU A 3 17.58 -7.42 -23.17
C GLU A 3 16.55 -8.57 -23.07
N ASP A 4 16.75 -9.51 -22.15
CA ASP A 4 15.82 -10.63 -21.93
C ASP A 4 14.49 -10.15 -21.34
N ILE A 5 14.55 -9.19 -20.41
CA ILE A 5 13.36 -8.55 -19.82
C ILE A 5 12.64 -7.72 -20.87
N GLU A 6 13.34 -6.93 -21.67
CA GLU A 6 12.76 -6.13 -22.75
C GLU A 6 12.07 -7.01 -23.79
N LYS A 7 12.73 -8.08 -24.23
CA LYS A 7 12.17 -9.05 -25.18
C LYS A 7 10.92 -9.73 -24.62
N TYR A 8 10.92 -10.08 -23.33
CA TYR A 8 9.77 -10.69 -22.68
C TYR A 8 8.58 -9.72 -22.57
N LEU A 9 8.82 -8.47 -22.16
CA LEU A 9 7.79 -7.44 -22.07
C LEU A 9 7.26 -7.02 -23.45
N ALA A 10 8.11 -6.97 -24.47
CA ALA A 10 7.68 -6.74 -25.85
C ALA A 10 6.74 -7.84 -26.37
N ALA A 11 6.97 -9.09 -25.97
CA ALA A 11 6.14 -10.22 -26.37
C ALA A 11 4.81 -10.31 -25.59
N THR A 12 4.82 -9.95 -24.30
CA THR A 12 3.67 -10.13 -23.39
C THR A 12 2.86 -8.84 -23.20
N SER A 13 3.36 -7.70 -23.69
CA SER A 13 2.85 -6.33 -23.50
C SER A 13 2.95 -5.82 -22.06
N GLU A 14 2.45 -6.58 -21.08
CA GLU A 14 2.53 -6.24 -19.65
C GLU A 14 2.77 -7.48 -18.80
N ALA A 15 3.57 -7.37 -17.73
CA ALA A 15 3.84 -8.50 -16.84
C ALA A 15 4.23 -8.06 -15.42
N THR A 16 3.99 -8.91 -14.42
CA THR A 16 4.54 -8.71 -13.07
C THR A 16 5.98 -9.18 -12.99
N ALA A 17 6.75 -8.67 -12.02
CA ALA A 17 8.15 -9.10 -11.82
C ALA A 17 8.29 -10.62 -11.58
N LYS A 18 7.25 -11.26 -11.01
CA LYS A 18 7.20 -12.72 -10.84
C LYS A 18 7.01 -13.44 -12.18
N ALA A 19 6.11 -12.95 -13.02
CA ALA A 19 5.88 -13.49 -14.36
C ALA A 19 7.12 -13.34 -15.24
N VAL A 20 7.78 -12.19 -15.21
CA VAL A 20 9.05 -11.94 -15.94
C VAL A 20 10.14 -12.90 -15.46
N ALA A 21 10.33 -13.06 -14.15
CA ALA A 21 11.33 -14.00 -13.61
C ALA A 21 11.07 -15.45 -14.04
N THR A 22 9.80 -15.86 -14.02
CA THR A 22 9.40 -17.21 -14.46
C THR A 22 9.61 -17.40 -15.96
N GLY A 23 9.24 -16.42 -16.77
CA GLY A 23 9.31 -16.49 -18.23
C GLY A 23 10.72 -16.34 -18.82
N THR A 24 11.63 -15.70 -18.08
CA THR A 24 13.04 -15.53 -18.49
C THR A 24 13.98 -16.53 -17.82
N GLY A 25 13.53 -17.27 -16.80
CA GLY A 25 14.37 -18.17 -16.01
C GLY A 25 15.38 -17.46 -15.10
N LEU A 26 15.24 -16.14 -14.93
CA LEU A 26 16.13 -15.31 -14.13
C LEU A 26 15.71 -15.25 -12.64
N PRO A 27 16.66 -15.06 -11.70
CA PRO A 27 16.32 -14.88 -10.29
C PRO A 27 15.41 -13.67 -10.06
N HIS A 28 14.32 -13.87 -9.31
CA HIS A 28 13.30 -12.84 -9.10
C HIS A 28 13.83 -11.54 -8.45
N LEU A 29 14.79 -11.65 -7.52
CA LEU A 29 15.40 -10.49 -6.88
C LEU A 29 16.19 -9.64 -7.87
N ASP A 30 16.90 -10.29 -8.79
CA ASP A 30 17.68 -9.59 -9.81
C ASP A 30 16.74 -8.91 -10.79
N VAL A 31 15.70 -9.63 -11.25
CA VAL A 31 14.66 -9.06 -12.14
C VAL A 31 14.02 -7.82 -11.52
N THR A 32 13.73 -7.85 -10.22
CA THR A 32 13.15 -6.70 -9.51
C THR A 32 14.12 -5.51 -9.43
N LYS A 33 15.41 -5.75 -9.17
CA LYS A 33 16.43 -4.69 -9.18
C LYS A 33 16.58 -4.08 -10.56
N GLU A 34 16.61 -4.92 -11.60
CA GLU A 34 16.77 -4.47 -12.98
C GLU A 34 15.55 -3.68 -13.46
N LEU A 35 14.32 -4.13 -13.15
CA LEU A 35 13.10 -3.37 -13.47
C LEU A 35 13.06 -2.00 -12.77
N ASN A 36 13.53 -1.90 -11.52
CA ASN A 36 13.64 -0.61 -10.84
C ASN A 36 14.71 0.30 -11.47
N ARG A 37 15.82 -0.28 -11.97
CA ARG A 37 16.84 0.46 -12.73
C ARG A 37 16.28 0.97 -14.05
N MET A 38 15.60 0.12 -14.81
CA MET A 38 14.95 0.47 -16.08
C MET A 38 13.83 1.51 -15.89
N LEU A 39 13.11 1.48 -14.76
CA LEU A 39 12.14 2.52 -14.40
C LEU A 39 12.82 3.87 -14.17
N GLY A 40 13.98 3.87 -13.50
CA GLY A 40 14.81 5.08 -13.32
C GLY A 40 15.38 5.63 -14.64
N GLU A 41 15.58 4.76 -15.63
CA GLU A 41 16.02 5.12 -16.99
C GLU A 41 14.84 5.44 -17.93
N ALA A 42 13.61 5.43 -17.44
CA ALA A 42 12.38 5.64 -18.22
C ALA A 42 12.19 4.65 -19.40
N LEU A 43 12.74 3.43 -19.29
CA LEU A 43 12.58 2.36 -20.29
C LEU A 43 11.33 1.51 -20.04
N VAL A 44 10.87 1.47 -18.79
CA VAL A 44 9.65 0.75 -18.37
C VAL A 44 8.80 1.63 -17.48
N GLU A 45 7.50 1.45 -17.59
CA GLU A 45 6.51 2.06 -16.71
C GLU A 45 5.94 0.99 -15.76
N ARG A 46 5.32 1.43 -14.67
CA ARG A 46 4.64 0.53 -13.74
C ARG A 46 3.34 1.11 -13.21
N GLU A 47 2.38 0.24 -12.97
CA GLU A 47 1.14 0.58 -12.24
C GLU A 47 0.79 -0.52 -11.23
N LYS A 48 0.11 -0.08 -10.17
CA LYS A 48 -0.45 -0.98 -9.17
C LYS A 48 -1.89 -1.32 -9.55
N ARG A 49 -2.13 -2.55 -10.00
CA ARG A 49 -3.46 -2.99 -10.44
C ARG A 49 -4.42 -3.13 -9.24
N ALA A 50 -5.60 -2.52 -9.32
CA ALA A 50 -6.64 -2.69 -8.32
C ALA A 50 -7.14 -4.15 -8.32
N GLY A 51 -7.18 -4.79 -7.14
CA GLY A 51 -7.68 -6.16 -6.96
C GLY A 51 -6.63 -7.28 -7.10
N GLY A 52 -5.37 -6.97 -7.46
CA GLY A 52 -4.30 -7.95 -7.69
C GLY A 52 -3.23 -8.06 -6.60
N GLY A 53 -3.51 -7.63 -5.37
CA GLY A 53 -2.53 -7.62 -4.27
C GLY A 53 -1.54 -6.44 -4.30
N ASN A 54 -0.39 -6.56 -3.63
CA ASN A 54 0.64 -5.51 -3.56
C ASN A 54 1.68 -5.61 -4.70
N GLU A 55 1.32 -6.21 -5.84
CA GLU A 55 2.22 -6.39 -6.98
C GLU A 55 2.07 -5.26 -8.00
N TYR A 56 3.19 -4.86 -8.59
CA TYR A 56 3.24 -3.93 -9.72
C TYR A 56 3.25 -4.70 -11.03
N VAL A 57 2.53 -4.17 -12.02
CA VAL A 57 2.58 -4.61 -13.42
C VAL A 57 3.53 -3.66 -14.15
N TYR A 58 4.42 -4.20 -14.99
CA TYR A 58 5.42 -3.47 -15.75
C TYR A 58 5.16 -3.63 -17.25
N TRP A 59 5.41 -2.58 -18.03
CA TRP A 59 5.40 -2.60 -19.50
C TRP A 59 6.50 -1.67 -20.04
N LEU A 60 6.88 -1.86 -21.31
CA LEU A 60 7.86 -0.99 -21.96
C LEU A 60 7.29 0.42 -22.15
N ALA A 61 8.07 1.44 -21.76
CA ALA A 61 7.69 2.82 -21.96
C ALA A 61 7.54 3.10 -23.46
N ARG A 62 6.45 3.74 -23.85
CA ARG A 62 6.24 4.11 -25.24
C ARG A 62 7.25 5.21 -25.58
N ALA A 63 8.15 4.96 -26.53
CA ALA A 63 8.96 6.03 -27.09
C ALA A 63 8.04 7.19 -27.52
N PRO A 64 8.43 8.47 -27.30
CA PRO A 64 7.64 9.58 -27.79
C PRO A 64 7.48 9.42 -29.30
N ARG A 65 6.26 9.13 -29.72
CA ARG A 65 5.88 9.07 -31.13
C ARG A 65 6.22 10.44 -31.72
N PRO A 66 7.14 10.57 -32.69
CA PRO A 66 7.27 11.83 -33.40
C PRO A 66 5.90 12.13 -34.00
N ALA A 67 5.43 13.35 -33.75
CA ALA A 67 4.16 13.83 -34.26
C ALA A 67 4.10 13.52 -35.76
N THR A 68 3.12 12.73 -36.17
CA THR A 68 2.82 12.53 -37.59
C THR A 68 2.57 13.91 -38.19
N PRO A 69 3.31 14.33 -39.23
CA PRO A 69 3.06 15.60 -39.88
C PRO A 69 1.69 15.55 -40.54
N THR A 70 0.83 16.48 -40.13
CA THR A 70 -0.39 16.84 -40.82
C THR A 70 0.00 17.41 -42.18
N GLY A 71 -0.30 16.68 -43.23
CA GLY A 71 -0.07 17.14 -44.59
C GLY A 71 -0.76 16.20 -45.58
N ASP A 72 -2.01 16.53 -45.92
CA ASP A 72 -2.26 16.79 -47.33
C ASP A 72 -3.40 17.80 -47.51
N ALA A 73 -3.13 18.76 -48.41
CA ALA A 73 -4.00 19.86 -48.76
C ALA A 73 -5.14 19.38 -49.69
N PRO A 74 -6.28 20.09 -49.73
CA PRO A 74 -7.50 19.64 -50.39
C PRO A 74 -7.48 19.86 -51.92
N PRO A 75 -8.03 18.94 -52.73
CA PRO A 75 -8.52 19.28 -54.05
C PRO A 75 -9.94 19.87 -53.99
N ALA A 76 -10.18 20.79 -54.91
CA ALA A 76 -11.24 21.78 -54.92
C ALA A 76 -12.69 21.28 -54.98
N ALA A 77 -13.55 22.07 -54.33
CA ALA A 77 -14.96 22.35 -54.56
C ALA A 77 -15.74 21.53 -55.62
N ALA A 78 -16.73 20.77 -55.14
CA ALA A 78 -17.99 20.54 -55.84
C ALA A 78 -19.12 20.58 -54.80
N ALA A 79 -20.06 21.51 -54.95
CA ALA A 79 -21.21 21.67 -54.06
C ALA A 79 -22.18 20.48 -54.21
N PRO A 80 -22.66 19.83 -53.14
CA PRO A 80 -23.74 18.87 -53.24
C PRO A 80 -25.08 19.62 -53.26
N ALA A 81 -25.84 19.41 -54.33
CA ALA A 81 -27.22 19.85 -54.46
C ALA A 81 -28.09 19.22 -53.37
N LEU A 82 -28.92 20.04 -52.72
CA LEU A 82 -29.92 19.59 -51.75
C LEU A 82 -31.03 18.83 -52.50
N VAL A 83 -31.04 17.50 -52.38
CA VAL A 83 -32.17 16.68 -52.78
C VAL A 83 -33.18 16.67 -51.64
N SER A 84 -34.37 17.22 -51.90
CA SER A 84 -35.51 17.17 -51.00
C SER A 84 -35.99 15.73 -50.85
N VAL A 85 -35.86 15.15 -49.66
CA VAL A 85 -36.44 13.85 -49.30
C VAL A 85 -37.80 14.15 -48.65
N GLY A 86 -38.88 13.69 -49.29
CA GLY A 86 -40.25 13.76 -48.76
C GLY A 86 -40.42 12.98 -47.45
N PRO A 87 -41.55 13.16 -46.75
CA PRO A 87 -41.72 12.65 -45.39
C PRO A 87 -41.72 11.12 -45.41
N VAL A 88 -40.81 10.52 -44.65
CA VAL A 88 -40.79 9.09 -44.39
C VAL A 88 -41.75 8.85 -43.22
N ASP A 89 -42.78 8.06 -43.52
CA ASP A 89 -43.84 7.62 -42.63
C ASP A 89 -43.31 7.00 -41.33
N ASP A 90 -43.99 7.30 -40.24
CA ASP A 90 -43.71 6.84 -38.88
C ASP A 90 -43.80 5.31 -38.77
N SER A 91 -42.69 4.64 -38.54
CA SER A 91 -42.65 3.36 -37.81
C SER A 91 -41.24 3.05 -37.35
N VAL A 92 -40.84 3.72 -36.27
CA VAL A 92 -39.75 3.25 -35.40
C VAL A 92 -40.40 2.57 -34.21
N GLU A 93 -40.20 1.26 -34.09
CA GLU A 93 -40.64 0.46 -32.93
C GLU A 93 -40.13 1.10 -31.62
N PRO A 94 -40.99 1.32 -30.60
CA PRO A 94 -40.58 1.97 -29.37
C PRO A 94 -40.02 0.93 -28.40
N ASN A 95 -38.77 0.51 -28.62
CA ASN A 95 -38.02 -0.28 -27.64
C ASN A 95 -36.95 0.56 -26.91
N PHE A 96 -37.21 1.86 -26.73
CA PHE A 96 -36.49 2.66 -25.75
C PHE A 96 -37.31 2.67 -24.46
N GLY A 97 -37.02 1.73 -23.57
CA GLY A 97 -37.47 1.84 -22.19
C GLY A 97 -37.01 3.20 -21.66
N VAL A 98 -37.96 4.04 -21.23
CA VAL A 98 -37.68 5.35 -20.67
C VAL A 98 -36.73 5.15 -19.49
N VAL A 99 -35.46 5.52 -19.67
CA VAL A 99 -34.47 5.49 -18.61
C VAL A 99 -34.91 6.54 -17.60
N ASP A 100 -35.35 6.09 -16.43
CA ASP A 100 -35.70 6.97 -15.33
C ASP A 100 -34.40 7.56 -14.73
N VAL A 101 -33.93 8.63 -15.37
CA VAL A 101 -32.73 9.36 -14.98
C VAL A 101 -32.85 9.89 -13.55
N ALA A 102 -34.06 10.26 -13.10
CA ALA A 102 -34.27 10.77 -11.76
C ALA A 102 -34.03 9.69 -10.71
N ARG A 103 -34.51 8.46 -10.96
CA ARG A 103 -34.22 7.30 -10.09
C ARG A 103 -32.74 6.95 -10.06
N ILE A 104 -32.07 6.93 -11.22
CA ILE A 104 -30.63 6.64 -11.29
C ILE A 104 -29.83 7.69 -10.50
N ILE A 105 -30.17 8.97 -10.63
CA ILE A 105 -29.50 10.04 -9.87
C ILE A 105 -29.74 9.88 -8.37
N ALA A 106 -30.95 9.49 -7.94
CA ALA A 106 -31.26 9.24 -6.54
C ALA A 106 -30.45 8.05 -5.98
N ASP A 107 -30.40 6.94 -6.71
CA ASP A 107 -29.66 5.74 -6.32
C ASP A 107 -28.14 6.02 -6.24
N LEU A 108 -27.59 6.74 -7.21
CA LEU A 108 -26.18 7.15 -7.20
C LEU A 108 -25.86 8.08 -6.02
N ARG A 109 -26.76 9.00 -5.66
CA ARG A 109 -26.58 9.87 -4.48
C ARG A 109 -26.58 9.06 -3.19
N ALA A 110 -27.53 8.14 -3.04
CA ALA A 110 -27.59 7.25 -1.88
C ALA A 110 -26.32 6.38 -1.77
N GLU A 111 -25.82 5.89 -2.90
CA GLU A 111 -24.59 5.11 -2.94
C GLU A 111 -23.34 5.94 -2.62
N VAL A 112 -23.26 7.18 -3.11
CA VAL A 112 -22.18 8.11 -2.74
C VAL A 112 -22.19 8.43 -1.25
N GLU A 113 -23.37 8.64 -0.66
CA GLU A 113 -23.52 8.86 0.78
C GLU A 113 -23.06 7.65 1.59
N ARG A 114 -23.49 6.44 1.19
CA ARG A 114 -23.07 5.18 1.81
C ARG A 114 -21.55 4.99 1.75
N LEU A 115 -20.96 5.13 0.56
CA LEU A 115 -19.51 4.97 0.35
C LEU A 115 -18.71 6.04 1.11
N THR A 116 -19.25 7.26 1.22
CA THR A 116 -18.61 8.32 2.01
C THR A 116 -18.59 7.96 3.49
N ALA A 117 -19.71 7.49 4.04
CA ALA A 117 -19.78 7.04 5.43
C ALA A 117 -18.82 5.86 5.71
N GLU A 118 -18.73 4.89 4.80
CA GLU A 118 -17.82 3.75 4.92
C GLU A 118 -16.36 4.18 4.87
N ARG A 119 -16.00 5.10 3.97
CA ARG A 119 -14.66 5.65 3.86
C ARG A 119 -14.27 6.42 5.12
N ASP A 120 -15.17 7.23 5.68
CA ASP A 120 -14.91 7.98 6.90
C ASP A 120 -14.71 7.04 8.11
N ALA A 121 -15.53 5.99 8.23
CA ALA A 121 -15.36 4.95 9.25
C ALA A 121 -14.05 4.15 9.08
N ALA A 122 -13.63 3.87 7.84
CA ALA A 122 -12.35 3.23 7.57
C ALA A 122 -11.17 4.14 7.93
N GLN A 123 -11.25 5.43 7.60
CA GLN A 123 -10.22 6.42 7.91
C GLN A 123 -10.05 6.58 9.43
N GLN A 124 -11.15 6.70 10.17
CA GLN A 124 -11.11 6.78 11.64
C GLN A 124 -10.43 5.55 12.28
N ARG A 125 -10.70 4.34 11.77
CA ARG A 125 -10.04 3.12 12.23
C ARG A 125 -8.55 3.12 11.91
N ALA A 126 -8.18 3.56 10.69
CA ALA A 126 -6.78 3.68 10.30
C ALA A 126 -6.02 4.67 11.20
N ASP A 127 -6.62 5.82 11.49
CA ASP A 127 -6.02 6.83 12.37
C ASP A 127 -5.86 6.31 13.80
N THR A 128 -6.87 5.59 14.30
CA THR A 128 -6.78 4.92 15.61
C THR A 128 -5.64 3.90 15.65
N TRP A 129 -5.48 3.08 14.60
CA TRP A 129 -4.40 2.10 14.54
C TRP A 129 -3.03 2.75 14.42
N ARG A 130 -2.89 3.84 13.64
CA ARG A 130 -1.65 4.62 13.57
C ARG A 130 -1.28 5.20 14.94
N ALA A 131 -2.25 5.79 15.65
CA ALA A 131 -2.04 6.33 16.99
C ALA A 131 -1.62 5.23 18.00
N ASN A 132 -2.29 4.08 17.98
CA ASN A 132 -1.94 2.94 18.82
C ASN A 132 -0.53 2.41 18.52
N THR A 133 -0.16 2.32 17.24
CA THR A 133 1.17 1.86 16.81
C THR A 133 2.25 2.83 17.30
N ALA A 134 2.06 4.14 17.11
CA ALA A 134 2.99 5.16 17.61
C ALA A 134 3.14 5.11 19.14
N ALA A 135 2.04 4.89 19.88
CA ALA A 135 2.08 4.74 21.33
C ALA A 135 2.84 3.47 21.77
N LEU A 136 2.70 2.37 21.03
CA LEU A 136 3.44 1.13 21.28
C LEU A 136 4.93 1.31 20.98
N GLU A 137 5.28 1.96 19.86
CA GLU A 137 6.67 2.27 19.50
C GLU A 137 7.33 3.13 20.58
N ALA A 138 6.68 4.22 21.01
CA ALA A 138 7.19 5.06 22.08
C ALA A 138 7.39 4.28 23.39
N ARG A 139 6.49 3.35 23.71
CA ARG A 139 6.61 2.48 24.89
C ARG A 139 7.72 1.43 24.75
N ILE A 140 7.96 0.92 23.54
CA ILE A 140 9.08 0.03 23.25
C ILE A 140 10.39 0.79 23.41
N ASP A 141 10.53 1.99 22.85
CA ASP A 141 11.71 2.84 23.00
C ASP A 141 11.94 3.18 24.48
N GLU A 142 10.86 3.54 25.19
CA GLU A 142 10.89 3.79 26.63
C GLU A 142 11.32 2.54 27.39
N LEU A 143 11.04 1.32 26.94
CA LEU A 143 11.42 0.08 27.63
C LEU A 143 12.79 -0.46 27.23
N THR A 144 13.22 -0.27 25.98
CA THR A 144 14.43 -0.89 25.40
C THR A 144 15.70 -0.05 25.55
N LEU A 145 15.62 1.27 25.39
CA LEU A 145 16.85 2.08 25.26
C LEU A 145 17.55 2.40 26.59
N GLY A 146 16.86 2.22 27.73
CA GLY A 146 17.36 2.62 29.04
C GLY A 146 17.59 4.15 29.12
N PRO A 147 17.99 4.68 30.29
CA PRO A 147 18.67 5.97 30.31
C PRO A 147 20.02 5.84 29.58
N VAL A 148 20.40 6.87 28.81
CA VAL A 148 21.66 6.92 28.06
C VAL A 148 22.84 6.62 29.00
N GLY A 149 23.61 5.57 28.71
CA GLY A 149 24.79 5.17 29.50
C GLY A 149 24.55 4.12 30.59
N ALA A 150 23.35 3.54 30.72
CA ALA A 150 23.10 2.44 31.65
C ALA A 150 23.95 1.20 31.30
N ARG A 151 25.00 0.95 32.10
CA ARG A 151 25.87 -0.25 31.99
C ARG A 151 25.36 -1.47 32.76
N ALA A 152 24.45 -1.28 33.72
CA ALA A 152 23.92 -2.39 34.54
C ALA A 152 22.69 -3.05 33.89
N PRO A 153 22.49 -4.37 34.07
CA PRO A 153 21.32 -5.08 33.55
C PRO A 153 20.04 -4.50 34.16
N LEU A 154 19.11 -4.13 33.28
CA LEU A 154 17.94 -3.35 33.62
C LEU A 154 16.70 -4.25 33.65
N PHE A 155 16.23 -4.60 34.84
CA PHE A 155 15.08 -5.50 35.01
C PHE A 155 13.77 -4.73 34.82
N VAL A 156 12.75 -5.37 34.26
CA VAL A 156 11.44 -4.74 34.04
C VAL A 156 10.35 -5.61 34.65
N THR A 157 9.54 -5.03 35.52
CA THR A 157 8.30 -5.67 35.98
C THR A 157 7.13 -5.25 35.10
N VAL A 158 6.40 -6.21 34.54
CA VAL A 158 5.21 -6.01 33.69
C VAL A 158 4.03 -6.74 34.32
N GLY A 159 2.93 -6.02 34.58
CA GLY A 159 1.66 -6.61 35.02
C GLY A 159 0.52 -6.28 34.05
N ARG A 160 -0.65 -6.86 34.28
CA ARG A 160 -1.81 -6.69 33.41
C ARG A 160 -2.43 -5.29 33.52
N TYR A 161 -2.48 -4.74 34.73
CA TYR A 161 -3.16 -3.48 35.04
C TYR A 161 -2.19 -2.38 35.49
N CYS A 162 -0.99 -2.74 35.92
CA CYS A 162 0.02 -1.84 36.43
C CYS A 162 0.99 -1.41 35.33
N LYS A 163 1.45 -0.17 35.41
CA LYS A 163 2.46 0.34 34.50
C LYS A 163 3.75 -0.45 34.66
N PRO A 164 4.43 -0.81 33.55
CA PRO A 164 5.77 -1.38 33.61
C PRO A 164 6.70 -0.50 34.42
N LYS A 165 7.63 -1.11 35.15
CA LYS A 165 8.63 -0.37 35.92
C LYS A 165 10.00 -1.01 35.80
N ARG A 166 11.00 -0.16 35.61
CA ARG A 166 12.42 -0.50 35.50
C ARG A 166 13.07 -0.58 36.88
N HIS A 167 14.00 -1.50 37.03
CA HIS A 167 14.74 -1.74 38.26
C HIS A 167 16.21 -1.97 37.96
N THR A 168 17.06 -1.49 38.86
CA THR A 168 18.52 -1.61 38.75
C THR A 168 19.04 -2.98 39.22
N SER A 169 18.18 -3.81 39.83
CA SER A 169 18.53 -5.15 40.33
C SER A 169 17.31 -6.07 40.35
N LEU A 170 17.57 -7.38 40.28
CA LEU A 170 16.54 -8.42 40.31
C LEU A 170 15.72 -8.37 41.61
N GLU A 171 16.39 -8.18 42.76
CA GLU A 171 15.73 -8.13 44.07
C GLU A 171 14.69 -7.01 44.16
N LYS A 172 14.98 -5.83 43.58
CA LYS A 172 14.03 -4.71 43.55
C LYS A 172 12.82 -5.02 42.67
N ALA A 173 13.06 -5.68 41.53
CA ALA A 173 12.02 -6.12 40.63
C ALA A 173 11.10 -7.16 41.29
N GLN A 174 11.69 -8.19 41.92
CA GLN A 174 10.96 -9.20 42.68
C GLN A 174 10.17 -8.59 43.84
N ARG A 175 10.76 -7.67 44.60
CA ARG A 175 10.07 -6.98 45.71
C ARG A 175 8.82 -6.23 45.21
N ARG A 176 8.91 -5.54 44.07
CA ARG A 176 7.74 -4.88 43.48
C ARG A 176 6.71 -5.91 42.99
N GLY A 177 7.13 -6.96 42.28
CA GLY A 177 6.24 -8.01 41.80
C GLY A 177 5.44 -8.63 42.94
N ASN A 178 6.13 -9.02 44.00
CA ASN A 178 5.52 -9.55 45.22
C ASN A 178 4.54 -8.57 45.86
N ALA A 179 4.88 -7.27 45.92
CA ALA A 179 3.99 -6.25 46.48
C ALA A 179 2.71 -6.06 45.65
N LEU A 180 2.80 -6.13 44.32
CA LEU A 180 1.65 -5.99 43.44
C LEU A 180 0.68 -7.18 43.55
N VAL A 181 1.23 -8.40 43.59
CA VAL A 181 0.43 -9.62 43.76
C VAL A 181 -0.21 -9.65 45.15
N ARG A 182 0.56 -9.35 46.21
CA ARG A 182 0.05 -9.32 47.59
C ARG A 182 -1.00 -8.25 47.85
N SER A 183 -1.00 -7.16 47.09
CA SER A 183 -2.00 -6.09 47.22
C SER A 183 -3.21 -6.30 46.32
N GLU A 184 -3.36 -7.49 45.71
CA GLU A 184 -4.45 -7.86 44.79
C GLU A 184 -4.59 -6.92 43.58
N LYS A 185 -3.57 -6.11 43.30
CA LYS A 185 -3.54 -5.22 42.12
C LYS A 185 -3.27 -5.99 40.84
N GLU A 186 -2.63 -7.15 40.97
CA GLU A 186 -2.23 -8.00 39.87
C GLU A 186 -2.42 -9.46 40.24
N SER A 187 -2.95 -10.24 39.29
CA SER A 187 -3.00 -11.70 39.40
C SER A 187 -1.62 -12.32 39.11
N GLU A 188 -0.85 -11.65 38.25
CA GLU A 188 0.45 -12.11 37.78
C GLU A 188 1.33 -10.89 37.45
N VAL A 189 2.62 -10.96 37.80
CA VAL A 189 3.61 -9.96 37.41
C VAL A 189 4.83 -10.67 36.85
N LEU A 190 5.16 -10.37 35.59
CA LEU A 190 6.36 -10.87 34.94
C LEU A 190 7.55 -10.00 35.33
N VAL A 191 8.64 -10.64 35.78
CA VAL A 191 9.93 -9.99 36.00
C VAL A 191 10.84 -10.34 34.83
N LEU A 192 10.99 -9.40 33.91
CA LEU A 192 11.75 -9.58 32.68
C LEU A 192 13.20 -9.14 32.88
N GLU A 193 14.10 -9.98 32.40
CA GLU A 193 15.53 -9.74 32.38
C GLU A 193 15.99 -9.54 30.91
N PRO A 194 16.71 -8.44 30.58
CA PRO A 194 17.13 -8.20 29.22
C PRO A 194 18.22 -9.18 28.83
N VAL A 195 18.02 -10.00 27.79
CA VAL A 195 18.97 -11.04 27.35
C VAL A 195 20.12 -10.52 26.46
N GLY A 196 19.98 -9.32 25.91
CA GLY A 196 20.96 -8.66 25.06
C GLY A 196 20.45 -7.30 24.58
N ARG A 197 21.29 -6.53 23.90
CA ARG A 197 20.95 -5.21 23.36
C ARG A 197 21.29 -5.15 21.88
N ILE A 198 20.36 -4.65 21.08
CA ILE A 198 20.62 -4.22 19.70
C ILE A 198 20.31 -2.72 19.63
N VAL A 199 21.22 -1.94 19.06
CA VAL A 199 21.00 -0.53 18.73
C VAL A 199 21.08 -0.42 17.21
N ARG A 200 20.36 0.54 16.62
CA ARG A 200 20.33 0.73 15.17
C ARG A 200 21.75 0.82 14.60
N GLY A 201 22.07 -0.05 13.63
CA GLY A 201 23.40 -0.14 13.03
C GLY A 201 24.44 -0.90 13.83
N ILE A 202 24.03 -1.63 14.88
CA ILE A 202 24.92 -2.42 15.76
C ILE A 202 24.42 -3.87 15.80
N GLU A 203 25.35 -4.82 15.83
CA GLU A 203 25.06 -6.25 15.98
C GLU A 203 24.53 -6.57 17.39
N TRP A 204 23.91 -7.75 17.53
CA TRP A 204 23.44 -8.24 18.84
C TRP A 204 24.59 -8.25 19.84
N MET A 205 24.46 -7.47 20.92
CA MET A 205 25.36 -7.53 22.06
C MET A 205 24.76 -8.47 23.10
N PRO A 206 25.27 -9.71 23.23
CA PRO A 206 24.92 -10.57 24.35
C PRO A 206 25.46 -9.95 25.65
N ARG A 207 24.91 -10.40 26.77
CA ARG A 207 25.39 -10.02 28.10
C ARG A 207 26.83 -10.43 28.37
#